data_AF-A0AAT9IZT5-F1
#
_entry.id   AF-A0AAT9IZT5-F1
#
_cell.length_a   1.000
_cell.length_b   1.000
_cell.length_c   1.000
_cell.angle_alpha   90.00
_cell.angle_beta   90.00
_cell.angle_gamma   90.00
#
_symmetry.space_group_name_H-M   'P 1'
#
loop_
_entity.id
_entity.type
_entity.pdbx_description
1 polymer ?
#
loop_
_entity_poly.entity_id
_entity_poly.type
_entity_poly.pdbx_seq_one_letter_code
_entity_poly.pdbx_strand_id
1 'polypeptide(L)'
;MQLSASSQCENLAVGTTFCVQGGRLHRGDRLQLRLENRNVEAVVERFDITGLYLDIKGSRAICRPWQNGDQFLMRCRGTSSSWTVDSVEAHEMTAA
;
A
#
# COMPACT_ATOMS: atom_id res chain seq x y z
N MET A 1 -10.59 1.03 -34.81
CA MET A 1 -11.07 0.24 -33.65
C MET A 1 -10.33 0.76 -32.44
N GLN A 2 -11.07 1.41 -31.54
CA GLN A 2 -10.53 2.08 -30.36
C GLN A 2 -10.40 1.02 -29.26
N LEU A 3 -9.17 0.69 -28.87
CA LEU A 3 -8.92 -0.19 -27.72
C LEU A 3 -9.28 0.58 -26.46
N SER A 4 -10.55 0.51 -26.07
CA SER A 4 -10.98 0.85 -24.72
C SER A 4 -10.45 -0.23 -23.78
N ALA A 5 -9.17 -0.08 -23.39
CA ALA A 5 -8.70 -0.64 -22.14
C ALA A 5 -9.43 0.12 -21.02
N SER A 6 -10.66 -0.27 -20.74
CA SER A 6 -11.30 -0.03 -19.46
C SER A 6 -10.60 -0.89 -18.42
N SER A 7 -9.31 -0.63 -18.21
CA SER A 7 -8.63 -0.94 -16.97
C SER A 7 -9.23 0.02 -15.96
N GLN A 8 -10.44 -0.30 -15.48
CA GLN A 8 -10.86 0.12 -14.15
C GLN A 8 -9.83 -0.47 -13.21
N CYS A 9 -8.70 0.23 -13.09
CA CYS A 9 -7.72 -0.05 -12.08
C CYS A 9 -8.50 0.17 -10.80
N GLU A 10 -8.78 -0.94 -10.12
CA GLU A 10 -9.53 -1.09 -8.89
C GLU A 10 -8.77 -0.38 -7.77
N ASN A 11 -8.60 0.92 -7.93
CA ASN A 11 -7.56 1.70 -7.28
C ASN A 11 -7.97 1.89 -5.83
N LEU A 12 -6.99 1.65 -4.96
CA LEU A 12 -6.98 2.21 -3.62
C LEU A 12 -7.32 3.71 -3.74
N ALA A 13 -8.34 4.20 -3.05
CA ALA A 13 -8.67 5.63 -3.12
C ALA A 13 -7.76 6.42 -2.17
N VAL A 14 -7.43 7.66 -2.53
CA VAL A 14 -6.79 8.59 -1.58
C VAL A 14 -7.70 8.74 -0.36
N GLY A 15 -7.10 8.75 0.84
CA GLY A 15 -7.80 8.73 2.12
C GLY A 15 -8.20 7.34 2.62
N THR A 16 -8.07 6.29 1.79
CA THR A 16 -8.28 4.91 2.24
C THR A 16 -7.32 4.60 3.38
N THR A 17 -7.86 4.11 4.50
CA THR A 17 -7.05 3.66 5.63
C THR A 17 -7.10 2.15 5.71
N PHE A 18 -5.94 1.52 5.93
CA PHE A 18 -5.83 0.07 6.07
C PHE A 18 -4.87 -0.29 7.19
N CYS A 19 -5.03 -1.49 7.73
CA CYS A 19 -4.17 -2.01 8.78
C CYS A 19 -3.29 -3.13 8.23
N VAL A 20 -1.98 -3.02 8.43
CA VAL A 20 -1.03 -4.09 8.13
C VAL A 20 -0.73 -4.84 9.42
N GLN A 21 -1.15 -6.10 9.47
CA GLN A 21 -0.83 -7.03 10.56
C GLN A 21 0.46 -7.78 10.23
N GLY A 22 1.44 -7.75 11.14
CA GLY A 22 2.67 -8.52 10.98
C GLY A 22 3.91 -7.78 11.45
N GLY A 23 5.01 -8.52 11.60
CA GLY A 23 6.31 -7.98 12.01
C GLY A 23 6.95 -7.09 10.93
N ARG A 24 8.28 -7.03 10.90
CA ARG A 24 9.05 -6.17 9.97
C ARG A 24 8.63 -6.38 8.51
N LEU A 25 8.25 -5.30 7.81
CA LEU A 25 8.01 -5.30 6.36
C LEU A 25 9.35 -5.16 5.63
N HIS A 26 9.48 -5.93 4.55
CA HIS A 26 10.60 -5.88 3.63
C HIS A 26 10.10 -5.58 2.22
N ARG A 27 10.98 -5.02 1.39
CA ARG A 27 10.73 -4.90 -0.04
C ARG A 27 10.46 -6.29 -0.63
N GLY A 28 9.43 -6.39 -1.45
CA GLY A 28 8.96 -7.63 -2.06
C GLY A 28 7.92 -8.39 -1.24
N ASP A 29 7.67 -8.02 0.02
CA ASP A 29 6.63 -8.64 0.83
C ASP A 29 5.26 -8.44 0.17
N ARG A 30 4.47 -9.52 0.10
CA ARG A 30 3.08 -9.48 -0.39
C ARG A 30 2.13 -9.29 0.78
N LEU A 31 1.31 -8.26 0.69
CA LEU A 31 0.31 -7.89 1.68
C LEU A 31 -1.08 -8.13 1.12
N GLN A 32 -1.94 -8.71 1.95
CA GLN A 32 -3.37 -8.76 1.67
C GLN A 32 -4.06 -7.64 2.45
N LEU A 33 -4.35 -6.54 1.76
CA LEU A 33 -5.05 -5.39 2.34
C LEU A 33 -6.54 -5.70 2.40
N ARG A 34 -7.11 -5.68 3.62
CA ARG A 34 -8.56 -5.78 3.81
C ARG A 34 -9.16 -4.37 3.76
N LEU A 35 -9.96 -4.11 2.74
CA LEU A 35 -10.76 -2.91 2.59
C LEU A 35 -12.23 -3.26 2.81
N GLU A 36 -13.08 -2.26 3.07
CA GLU A 36 -14.49 -2.46 3.43
C GLU A 36 -15.25 -3.43 2.51
N ASN A 37 -14.98 -3.36 1.21
CA ASN A 37 -15.73 -4.12 0.20
C ASN A 37 -14.89 -5.18 -0.54
N ARG A 38 -13.60 -5.33 -0.24
CA ARG A 38 -12.71 -6.24 -0.98
C ARG A 38 -11.37 -6.49 -0.29
N ASN A 39 -10.70 -7.56 -0.71
CA ASN A 39 -9.29 -7.78 -0.43
C ASN A 39 -8.46 -7.35 -1.65
N VAL A 40 -7.40 -6.59 -1.40
CA VAL A 40 -6.46 -6.14 -2.43
C VAL A 40 -5.09 -6.72 -2.12
N GLU A 41 -4.47 -7.38 -3.10
CA GLU A 41 -3.07 -7.77 -3.00
C GLU A 41 -2.17 -6.58 -3.34
N ALA A 42 -1.17 -6.34 -2.51
CA ALA A 42 -0.20 -5.28 -2.69
C ALA A 42 1.22 -5.81 -2.44
N VAL A 43 2.19 -5.32 -3.19
CA VAL A 43 3.61 -5.64 -2.99
C VAL A 43 4.30 -4.45 -2.34
N VAL A 44 5.07 -4.68 -1.28
CA VAL A 44 5.87 -3.63 -0.66
C VAL A 44 7.03 -3.28 -1.58
N GLU A 45 7.04 -2.08 -2.13
CA GLU A 45 8.19 -1.60 -2.90
C GLU A 45 9.24 -0.96 -2.01
N ARG A 46 8.78 -0.17 -1.05
CA ARG A 46 9.63 0.57 -0.12
C ARG A 46 8.91 0.78 1.20
N PHE A 47 9.67 0.70 2.29
CA PHE A 47 9.18 0.98 3.63
C PHE A 47 10.31 1.61 4.45
N ASP A 48 10.13 2.87 4.85
CA ASP A 48 11.06 3.59 5.72
C ASP A 48 10.37 4.75 6.46
N ILE A 49 11.17 5.61 7.10
CA ILE A 49 10.70 6.77 7.87
C ILE A 49 9.86 7.77 7.05
N THR A 50 9.99 7.76 5.72
CA THR A 50 9.25 8.65 4.81
C THR A 50 7.89 8.08 4.41
N GLY A 51 7.66 6.78 4.66
CA GLY A 51 6.36 6.15 4.44
C GLY A 51 6.45 4.71 3.93
N LEU A 52 5.28 4.19 3.58
CA LEU A 52 5.08 2.88 2.98
C LEU A 52 4.64 3.07 1.52
N TYR A 53 5.32 2.39 0.61
CA TYR A 53 5.06 2.44 -0.82
C TYR A 53 4.65 1.04 -1.28
N LEU A 54 3.48 0.95 -1.89
CA LEU A 54 2.87 -0.30 -2.30
C LEU A 54 2.62 -0.31 -3.80
N ASP A 55 3.07 -1.35 -4.49
CA ASP A 55 2.60 -1.65 -5.85
C ASP A 55 1.29 -2.43 -5.77
N ILE A 56 0.30 -1.98 -6.54
CA ILE A 56 -1.04 -2.57 -6.64
C ILE A 56 -1.40 -2.63 -8.12
N LYS A 57 -1.16 -3.79 -8.75
CA LYS A 57 -1.51 -4.06 -10.15
C LYS A 57 -0.98 -2.98 -11.12
N GLY A 58 0.24 -2.47 -10.91
CA GLY A 58 0.85 -1.42 -11.74
C GLY A 58 0.44 0.02 -11.38
N SER A 59 -0.10 0.21 -10.17
CA SER A 59 -0.27 1.53 -9.55
C SER A 59 0.51 1.57 -8.25
N ARG A 60 1.24 2.65 -8.00
CA ARG A 60 1.94 2.87 -6.75
C ARG A 60 1.04 3.66 -5.80
N ALA A 61 0.74 3.09 -4.65
CA ALA A 61 0.14 3.81 -3.53
C ALA A 61 1.24 4.30 -2.57
N ILE A 62 1.24 5.60 -2.28
CA ILE A 62 2.12 6.23 -1.29
C ILE A 62 1.29 6.42 -0.02
N CYS A 63 1.75 5.81 1.06
CA CYS A 63 1.01 5.72 2.31
C CYS A 63 1.82 6.33 3.46
N ARG A 64 1.17 7.21 4.22
CA ARG A 64 1.72 7.72 5.48
C ARG A 64 1.15 6.94 6.67
N PRO A 65 1.84 6.92 7.82
CA PRO A 65 1.24 6.50 9.07
C PRO A 65 -0.04 7.34 9.29
N TRP A 66 -1.12 6.69 9.73
CA TRP A 66 -2.37 7.38 10.00
C TRP A 66 -2.13 8.55 10.97
N GLN A 67 -2.73 9.72 10.73
CA GLN A 67 -2.38 10.98 11.43
C GLN A 67 -2.59 10.99 12.97
N ASN A 68 -3.02 9.88 13.57
CA ASN A 68 -3.08 9.65 15.03
C ASN A 68 -2.52 8.27 15.46
N GLY A 69 -1.79 7.56 14.59
CA GLY A 69 -1.28 6.21 14.82
C GLY A 69 0.25 6.13 14.67
N ASP A 70 0.91 5.68 15.74
CA ASP A 70 2.32 5.33 15.89
C ASP A 70 3.35 6.29 15.26
N GLN A 71 3.65 7.35 16.01
CA GLN A 71 4.64 8.38 15.68
C GLN A 71 6.10 7.91 15.60
N PHE A 72 6.43 6.64 15.83
CA PHE A 72 7.81 6.15 15.65
C PHE A 72 7.79 4.71 15.13
N LEU A 73 8.27 4.51 13.90
CA LEU A 73 8.44 3.20 13.26
C LEU A 73 9.60 2.41 13.90
N MET A 74 9.50 2.04 15.17
CA MET A 74 10.21 0.90 15.74
C MET A 74 9.24 -0.27 15.87
N ARG A 75 9.32 -1.24 14.95
CA ARG A 75 8.38 -2.37 14.89
C ARG A 75 8.87 -3.55 15.73
N CYS A 76 8.17 -3.81 16.82
CA CYS A 76 8.25 -5.07 17.54
C CYS A 76 7.45 -6.17 16.82
N ARG A 77 7.83 -7.43 17.01
CA ARG A 77 7.11 -8.59 16.45
C ARG A 77 5.69 -8.65 17.06
N GLY A 78 4.67 -8.84 16.22
CA GLY A 78 3.28 -8.97 16.66
C GLY A 78 2.49 -7.66 16.73
N THR A 79 3.02 -6.54 16.24
CA THR A 79 2.27 -5.28 16.16
C THR A 79 1.49 -5.14 14.86
N SER A 80 0.42 -4.35 14.91
CA SER A 80 -0.36 -3.91 13.76
C SER A 80 -0.10 -2.42 13.52
N SER A 81 -0.12 -1.96 12.27
CA SER A 81 0.06 -0.54 11.95
C SER A 81 -0.99 -0.07 10.97
N SER A 82 -1.53 1.13 11.20
CA SER A 82 -2.55 1.74 10.36
C SER A 82 -1.93 2.78 9.44
N TRP A 83 -2.29 2.70 8.16
CA TRP A 83 -1.74 3.50 7.08
C TRP A 83 -2.85 4.17 6.31
N THR A 84 -2.61 5.40 5.86
CA THR A 84 -3.53 6.14 5.01
C THR A 84 -2.87 6.41 3.67
N VAL A 85 -3.60 6.16 2.59
CA VAL A 85 -3.18 6.46 1.22
C VAL A 85 -3.24 7.95 0.99
N ASP A 86 -2.09 8.57 0.74
CA ASP A 86 -2.02 10.01 0.44
C ASP A 86 -2.04 10.27 -1.06
N SER A 87 -1.40 9.41 -1.86
CA SER A 87 -1.46 9.51 -3.32
C SER A 87 -1.43 8.13 -3.97
N VAL A 88 -1.97 8.08 -5.20
CA VAL A 88 -1.87 6.93 -6.09
C VAL A 88 -1.38 7.42 -7.44
N GLU A 89 -0.28 6.83 -7.89
CA GLU A 89 0.42 7.22 -9.11
C GLU A 89 0.49 6.02 -10.06
N ALA A 90 0.42 6.28 -11.38
CA ALA A 90 0.67 5.24 -12.36
C ALA A 90 2.11 4.73 -12.21
N HIS A 91 2.30 3.42 -12.12
CA HIS A 91 3.61 2.86 -11.83
C HIS A 91 3.90 1.58 -12.61
N GLU A 92 4.90 1.62 -13.50
CA GLU A 92 5.43 0.40 -14.09
C GLU A 92 6.48 -0.20 -13.14
N MET A 93 6.11 -1.33 -12.51
CA MET A 93 7.01 -2.06 -11.63
C MET A 93 8.24 -2.49 -12.44
N THR A 94 9.39 -1.88 -12.16
CA THR A 94 10.63 -2.23 -12.86
C THR A 94 11.06 -3.60 -12.34
N ALA A 95 10.88 -4.64 -13.17
CA ALA A 95 11.39 -5.98 -12.86
C ALA A 95 12.91 -5.87 -12.67
N ALA A 96 13.38 -6.29 -11.49
CA ALA A 96 14.80 -6.39 -11.17
C ALA A 96 15.38 -7.68 -11.76
#